data_AF-A0AAW2RZJ8-F1
#
_entry.id   AF-A0AAW2RZJ8-F1
#
_cell.length_a   1.000
_cell.length_b   1.000
_cell.length_c   1.000
_cell.angle_alpha   90.00
_cell.angle_beta   90.00
_cell.angle_gamma   90.00
#
_symmetry.space_group_name_H-M   'P 1'
#
loop_
_entity.id
_entity.type
_entity.pdbx_description
1 polymer ?
#
loop_
_entity_poly.entity_id
_entity_poly.type
_entity_poly.pdbx_seq_one_letter_code
_entity_poly.pdbx_strand_id
1 'polypeptide(L)'
;MPSQMYMSTTFFQTLLVHFISKTVVLLDEEELEFDVINQADQVGQRDDPEAVEICYSDMECLAPESYLSSIIMNFYIRYLQKPTSPMARSRCDYHFFNTYFYEKLKRDVLNKTDKETSFVKFRRWWKGVNIFEKAYIFLPINENLHWSLVIICIPNKEDESGPIILHLDSLGLHTSKLIFNDVKSFLIEEWKFIRKEDVVHELPIADNIWDKLSRRIDEKVIEVPQQRNEYDCGLFVLFFMQRFIEEAPERLKKKDLDMFGKKWFKPEEASSLRRKISNILREEFKNASEGTCKLNP
;
A
#
# COMPACT_ATOMS: atom_id res chain seq x y z
N MET A 1 -8.91 -8.19 57.42
CA MET A 1 -8.96 -6.86 56.79
C MET A 1 -7.62 -6.20 57.07
N PRO A 2 -6.84 -5.79 56.06
CA PRO A 2 -7.28 -4.86 55.01
C PRO A 2 -7.16 -5.39 53.58
N SER A 3 -7.92 -4.72 52.72
CA SER A 3 -7.99 -4.78 51.27
C SER A 3 -6.70 -4.31 50.59
N GLN A 4 -6.22 -5.08 49.60
CA GLN A 4 -5.38 -4.54 48.53
C GLN A 4 -6.11 -4.65 47.18
N MET A 5 -6.00 -3.53 46.49
CA MET A 5 -6.63 -3.10 45.26
C MET A 5 -6.11 -3.94 44.08
N TYR A 6 -6.99 -4.68 43.41
CA TYR A 6 -6.65 -5.27 42.11
C TYR A 6 -6.53 -4.12 41.10
N MET A 7 -5.31 -3.88 40.62
CA MET A 7 -5.08 -3.11 39.41
C MET A 7 -5.72 -3.84 38.24
N SER A 8 -6.48 -3.11 37.43
CA SER A 8 -7.00 -3.57 36.15
C SER A 8 -5.83 -3.81 35.20
N THR A 9 -5.48 -5.07 34.94
CA THR A 9 -4.59 -5.46 33.85
C THR A 9 -5.32 -5.20 32.53
N THR A 10 -4.98 -4.12 31.85
CA THR A 10 -5.34 -3.93 30.44
C THR A 10 -4.58 -4.95 29.61
N PHE A 11 -5.26 -6.01 29.19
CA PHE A 11 -4.75 -6.95 28.19
C PHE A 11 -4.63 -6.21 26.84
N PHE A 12 -3.41 -5.97 26.37
CA PHE A 12 -3.16 -5.49 25.02
C PHE A 12 -3.20 -6.71 24.08
N GLN A 13 -4.34 -6.90 23.43
CA GLN A 13 -4.54 -8.00 22.48
C GLN A 13 -4.09 -7.56 21.08
N THR A 14 -3.13 -8.28 20.49
CA THR A 14 -2.55 -7.99 19.17
C THR A 14 -2.97 -9.03 18.14
N LEU A 15 -3.34 -8.61 16.94
CA LEU A 15 -3.83 -9.43 15.83
C LEU A 15 -2.79 -9.51 14.71
N LEU A 16 -2.22 -10.69 14.49
CA LEU A 16 -1.40 -10.93 13.31
C LEU A 16 -2.28 -11.53 12.21
N VAL A 17 -2.50 -10.76 11.14
CA VAL A 17 -3.38 -11.19 10.04
C VAL A 17 -2.55 -11.79 8.91
N HIS A 18 -2.45 -13.13 8.88
CA HIS A 18 -1.97 -13.85 7.71
C HIS A 18 -3.13 -14.05 6.73
N PHE A 19 -2.95 -13.63 5.48
CA PHE A 19 -4.01 -13.74 4.46
C PHE A 19 -3.75 -14.84 3.42
N ILE A 20 -2.61 -15.53 3.49
CA ILE A 20 -2.26 -16.64 2.59
C ILE A 20 -2.69 -18.00 3.19
N SER A 21 -2.70 -18.11 4.52
CA SER A 21 -3.36 -19.18 5.28
C SER A 21 -4.33 -18.51 6.22
N LYS A 22 -5.52 -19.05 6.46
CA LYS A 22 -6.59 -18.48 7.31
C LYS A 22 -6.22 -18.37 8.81
N THR A 23 -4.96 -18.13 9.14
CA THR A 23 -4.44 -18.15 10.50
C THR A 23 -4.32 -16.72 10.99
N VAL A 24 -5.34 -16.30 11.73
CA VAL A 24 -5.25 -15.11 12.56
C VAL A 24 -4.61 -15.53 13.88
N VAL A 25 -3.44 -14.98 14.21
CA VAL A 25 -2.73 -15.31 15.46
C VAL A 25 -2.89 -14.14 16.41
N LEU A 26 -3.48 -14.41 17.58
CA LEU A 26 -3.47 -13.48 18.69
C LEU A 26 -2.15 -13.65 19.44
N LEU A 27 -1.41 -12.57 19.62
CA LEU A 27 -0.23 -12.56 20.49
C LEU A 27 -0.67 -12.05 21.86
N ASP A 28 -0.58 -12.90 22.87
CA ASP A 28 -0.76 -12.52 24.28
C ASP A 28 0.59 -12.05 24.82
N GLU A 29 0.68 -10.79 25.28
CA GLU A 29 1.83 -10.29 26.02
C GLU A 29 1.73 -10.70 27.50
N GLU A 30 2.29 -11.86 27.86
CA GLU A 30 2.71 -12.13 29.24
C GLU A 30 4.24 -12.23 29.32
N GLU A 31 4.81 -11.36 30.17
CA GLU A 31 6.19 -11.27 30.67
C GLU A 31 7.32 -10.83 29.71
N LEU A 32 7.52 -9.50 29.63
CA LEU A 32 8.83 -8.90 29.35
C LEU A 32 9.25 -8.05 30.55
N GLU A 33 9.79 -8.69 31.60
CA GLU A 33 10.69 -8.01 32.51
C GLU A 33 12.07 -7.85 31.85
N PHE A 34 12.65 -6.68 32.09
CA PHE A 34 13.94 -6.20 31.61
C PHE A 34 15.08 -7.22 31.80
N ASP A 35 15.85 -7.46 30.73
CA ASP A 35 17.32 -7.39 30.81
C ASP A 35 17.95 -7.11 29.44
N VAL A 36 18.91 -6.19 29.45
CA VAL A 36 19.55 -5.60 28.28
C VAL A 36 20.74 -6.47 27.84
N ILE A 37 20.97 -6.51 26.52
CA ILE A 37 22.24 -6.76 25.80
C ILE A 37 22.45 -8.17 25.22
N ASN A 38 22.57 -8.18 23.87
CA ASN A 38 23.23 -9.16 23.00
C ASN A 38 22.58 -10.53 22.79
N GLN A 39 21.70 -10.62 21.80
CA GLN A 39 21.98 -11.40 20.60
C GLN A 39 20.90 -11.13 19.53
N ALA A 40 21.35 -10.63 18.39
CA ALA A 40 20.63 -10.80 17.13
C ALA A 40 20.50 -12.31 16.85
N ASP A 41 19.46 -12.67 16.09
CA ASP A 41 19.13 -14.02 15.62
C ASP A 41 18.22 -14.86 16.53
N GLN A 42 16.96 -14.41 16.70
CA GLN A 42 15.78 -15.27 16.52
C GLN A 42 14.57 -14.42 16.11
N VAL A 43 14.49 -14.05 14.82
CA VAL A 43 13.21 -13.67 14.21
C VAL A 43 12.51 -14.98 13.87
N GLY A 44 11.46 -15.33 14.61
CA GLY A 44 10.57 -16.44 14.27
C GLY A 44 10.13 -16.33 12.80
N GLN A 45 10.14 -17.47 12.10
CA GLN A 45 9.74 -17.56 10.69
C GLN A 45 8.38 -16.88 10.48
N ARG A 46 8.39 -15.75 9.77
CA ARG A 46 7.18 -15.12 9.24
C ARG A 46 6.78 -15.89 7.99
N ASP A 47 5.65 -16.58 8.03
CA ASP A 47 5.14 -17.37 6.88
C ASP A 47 4.65 -16.49 5.72
N ASP A 48 4.39 -15.19 5.98
CA ASP A 48 4.06 -14.19 4.98
C ASP A 48 4.91 -12.92 5.24
N PRO A 49 5.90 -12.57 4.38
CA PRO A 49 6.73 -11.37 4.54
C PRO A 49 5.93 -10.07 4.47
N GLU A 50 4.68 -10.20 4.05
CA GLU A 50 3.75 -9.17 3.75
C GLU A 50 2.64 -9.09 4.85
N ALA A 51 2.64 -9.93 5.90
CA ALA A 51 1.64 -9.85 6.98
C ALA A 51 1.59 -8.46 7.66
N VAL A 52 0.39 -8.02 8.02
CA VAL A 52 0.16 -6.79 8.80
C VAL A 52 -0.33 -7.20 10.19
N GLU A 53 0.40 -6.74 11.20
CA GLU A 53 0.05 -6.89 12.60
C GLU A 53 -0.69 -5.65 13.07
N ILE A 54 -1.80 -5.84 13.79
CA ILE A 54 -2.73 -4.78 14.18
C ILE A 54 -3.16 -5.03 15.61
N CYS A 55 -2.97 -4.07 16.50
CA CYS A 55 -3.52 -4.13 17.85
C CYS A 55 -4.77 -3.26 17.98
N TYR A 56 -5.52 -3.42 19.08
CA TYR A 56 -6.71 -2.61 19.32
C TYR A 56 -6.41 -1.10 19.37
N SER A 57 -5.24 -0.70 19.86
CA SER A 57 -4.85 0.72 19.91
C SER A 57 -4.59 1.30 18.51
N ASP A 58 -4.21 0.49 17.51
CA ASP A 58 -4.10 0.95 16.12
C ASP A 58 -5.46 1.44 15.57
N MET A 59 -6.57 0.89 16.09
CA MET A 59 -7.91 1.31 15.71
C MET A 59 -8.29 2.69 16.24
N GLU A 60 -7.53 3.28 17.17
CA GLU A 60 -7.78 4.64 17.68
C GLU A 60 -7.70 5.68 16.55
N CYS A 61 -6.87 5.44 15.53
CA CYS A 61 -6.77 6.32 14.37
C CYS A 61 -8.04 6.33 13.48
N LEU A 62 -8.96 5.38 13.71
CA LEU A 62 -10.29 5.33 13.09
C LEU A 62 -11.36 6.12 13.88
N ALA A 63 -11.00 6.75 15.00
CA ALA A 63 -11.88 7.69 15.67
C ALA A 63 -12.24 8.87 14.73
N PRO A 64 -13.37 9.56 14.97
CA PRO A 64 -13.70 10.79 14.24
C PRO A 64 -12.55 11.79 14.31
N GLU A 65 -12.33 12.50 13.20
CA GLU A 65 -11.35 13.59 13.11
C GLU A 65 -9.86 13.19 13.27
N SER A 66 -9.56 11.88 13.31
CA SER A 66 -8.20 11.36 13.37
C SER A 66 -7.61 11.03 11.99
N TYR A 67 -6.31 11.29 11.83
CA TYR A 67 -5.53 10.86 10.67
C TYR A 67 -5.32 9.34 10.69
N LEU A 68 -5.44 8.68 9.53
CA LEU A 68 -5.12 7.25 9.45
C LEU A 68 -3.62 6.99 9.60
N SER A 69 -3.29 5.97 10.38
CA SER A 69 -1.93 5.45 10.51
C SER A 69 -1.55 4.56 9.33
N SER A 70 -0.24 4.40 9.09
CA SER A 70 0.28 3.45 8.09
C SER A 70 -0.21 2.02 8.32
N ILE A 71 -0.41 1.59 9.57
CA ILE A 71 -0.87 0.24 9.90
C ILE A 71 -2.27 0.00 9.33
N ILE A 72 -3.21 0.92 9.61
CA ILE A 72 -4.58 0.84 9.10
C ILE A 72 -4.65 1.02 7.58
N MET A 73 -3.82 1.89 7.01
CA MET A 73 -3.68 2.02 5.56
C MET A 73 -3.24 0.71 4.90
N ASN A 74 -2.17 0.09 5.40
CA ASN A 74 -1.64 -1.17 4.86
C ASN A 74 -2.63 -2.33 5.05
N PHE A 75 -3.33 -2.38 6.19
CA PHE A 75 -4.41 -3.33 6.41
C PHE A 75 -5.47 -3.25 5.31
N TYR A 76 -6.00 -2.05 5.04
CA TYR A 76 -7.07 -1.93 4.05
C TYR A 76 -6.56 -2.15 2.62
N ILE A 77 -5.33 -1.76 2.30
CA ILE A 77 -4.68 -2.12 1.03
C ILE A 77 -4.68 -3.64 0.85
N ARG A 78 -4.36 -4.41 1.90
CA ARG A 78 -4.45 -5.88 1.85
C ARG A 78 -5.85 -6.41 1.76
N TYR A 79 -6.79 -5.77 2.44
CA TYR A 79 -8.20 -6.08 2.27
C TYR A 79 -8.65 -5.95 0.80
N LEU A 80 -8.22 -4.90 0.09
CA LEU A 80 -8.52 -4.68 -1.34
C LEU A 80 -7.90 -5.74 -2.27
N GLN A 81 -6.84 -6.42 -1.84
CA GLN A 81 -6.21 -7.50 -2.62
C GLN A 81 -6.92 -8.85 -2.48
N LYS A 82 -7.89 -8.97 -1.57
CA LYS A 82 -8.67 -10.21 -1.38
C LYS A 82 -9.54 -10.46 -2.61
N PRO A 83 -9.61 -11.70 -3.14
CA PRO A 83 -10.54 -12.02 -4.21
C PRO A 83 -11.97 -11.84 -3.70
N THR A 84 -12.70 -10.84 -4.21
CA THR A 84 -14.12 -10.63 -3.86
C THR A 84 -15.03 -11.51 -4.73
N SER A 85 -14.52 -12.07 -5.83
CA SER A 85 -15.24 -12.97 -6.74
C SER A 85 -14.26 -13.76 -7.62
N PRO A 86 -14.57 -15.00 -8.05
CA PRO A 86 -13.82 -15.74 -9.08
C PRO A 86 -13.77 -15.02 -10.44
N MET A 87 -14.66 -14.05 -10.65
CA MET A 87 -14.77 -13.23 -11.86
C MET A 87 -14.03 -11.88 -11.73
N ALA A 88 -13.44 -11.60 -10.56
CA ALA A 88 -12.59 -10.43 -10.37
C ALA A 88 -11.32 -10.57 -11.21
N ARG A 89 -10.85 -9.46 -11.80
CA ARG A 89 -9.59 -9.41 -12.56
C ARG A 89 -8.47 -10.12 -11.82
N SER A 90 -7.58 -10.77 -12.57
CA SER A 90 -6.50 -11.55 -11.99
C SER A 90 -5.68 -10.67 -11.04
N ARG A 91 -5.40 -11.19 -9.83
CA ARG A 91 -4.48 -10.53 -8.86
C ARG A 91 -3.12 -10.23 -9.49
N CYS A 92 -2.78 -10.90 -10.60
CA CYS A 92 -1.56 -10.70 -11.36
C CYS A 92 -1.46 -9.32 -12.03
N ASP A 93 -2.55 -8.57 -12.19
CA ASP A 93 -2.54 -7.28 -12.92
C ASP A 93 -2.22 -6.08 -12.04
N TYR A 94 -2.26 -6.22 -10.72
CA TYR A 94 -2.03 -5.13 -9.78
C TYR A 94 -0.80 -5.41 -8.92
N HIS A 95 -0.04 -4.35 -8.61
CA HIS A 95 0.93 -4.35 -7.54
C HIS A 95 0.66 -3.18 -6.60
N PHE A 96 0.74 -3.43 -5.30
CA PHE A 96 0.55 -2.41 -4.27
C PHE A 96 1.83 -2.32 -3.47
N PHE A 97 2.47 -1.17 -3.49
CA PHE A 97 3.48 -0.87 -2.49
C PHE A 97 2.82 -0.54 -1.17
N ASN A 98 3.44 -1.00 -0.07
CA ASN A 98 3.04 -0.56 1.26
C ASN A 98 3.36 0.92 1.45
N THR A 99 2.78 1.52 2.49
CA THR A 99 2.88 2.97 2.73
C THR A 99 4.28 3.48 3.08
N TYR A 100 5.22 2.60 3.42
CA TYR A 100 6.59 2.97 3.79
C TYR A 100 7.54 3.03 2.59
N PHE A 101 7.13 2.51 1.44
CA PHE A 101 7.99 2.37 0.28
C PHE A 101 8.54 3.72 -0.20
N TYR A 102 7.67 4.72 -0.37
CA TYR A 102 8.06 5.99 -0.97
C TYR A 102 9.05 6.77 -0.11
N GLU A 103 8.78 6.89 1.19
CA GLU A 103 9.68 7.55 2.14
C GLU A 103 11.07 6.88 2.10
N LYS A 104 11.09 5.54 2.08
CA LYS A 104 12.32 4.77 2.05
C LYS A 104 13.05 4.90 0.71
N LEU A 105 12.34 4.92 -0.41
CA LEU A 105 12.92 5.19 -1.74
C LEU A 105 13.64 6.54 -1.74
N LYS A 106 13.02 7.60 -1.22
CA LYS A 106 13.65 8.92 -1.14
C LYS A 106 14.91 8.90 -0.28
N ARG A 107 14.79 8.37 0.94
CA ARG A 107 15.87 8.33 1.93
C ARG A 107 17.04 7.46 1.50
N ASP A 108 16.76 6.26 1.00
CA ASP A 108 17.76 5.21 0.80
C ASP A 108 18.29 5.20 -0.64
N VAL A 109 17.61 5.82 -1.62
CA VAL A 109 18.04 5.84 -3.02
C VAL A 109 18.14 7.25 -3.59
N LEU A 110 17.04 8.01 -3.63
CA LEU A 110 17.01 9.26 -4.42
C LEU A 110 17.91 10.36 -3.85
N ASN A 111 18.04 10.40 -2.53
CA ASN A 111 18.91 11.34 -1.80
C ASN A 111 20.37 10.85 -1.68
N LYS A 112 20.72 9.69 -2.26
CA LYS A 112 22.09 9.16 -2.24
C LYS A 112 22.88 9.60 -3.47
N THR A 113 24.20 9.75 -3.28
CA THR A 113 25.15 10.05 -4.36
C THR A 113 25.35 8.85 -5.29
N ASP A 114 25.52 7.65 -4.71
CA ASP A 114 25.61 6.39 -5.45
C ASP A 114 24.22 5.73 -5.58
N LYS A 115 23.44 6.23 -6.55
CA LYS A 115 22.06 5.78 -6.77
C LYS A 115 21.96 4.33 -7.21
N GLU A 116 22.88 3.87 -8.07
CA GLU A 116 22.82 2.52 -8.64
C GLU A 116 23.03 1.44 -7.58
N THR A 117 24.12 1.53 -6.80
CA THR A 117 24.37 0.57 -5.72
C THR A 117 23.28 0.61 -4.66
N SER A 118 22.77 1.81 -4.35
CA SER A 118 21.69 1.99 -3.37
C SER A 118 20.39 1.37 -3.87
N PHE A 119 20.08 1.50 -5.16
CA PHE A 119 18.92 0.91 -5.79
C PHE A 119 18.94 -0.62 -5.75
N VAL A 120 20.08 -1.25 -6.08
CA VAL A 120 20.23 -2.73 -6.02
C VAL A 120 19.90 -3.26 -4.62
N LYS A 121 20.36 -2.57 -3.56
CA LYS A 121 20.05 -2.94 -2.17
C LYS A 121 18.58 -2.70 -1.82
N PHE A 122 17.99 -1.64 -2.36
CA PHE A 122 16.59 -1.26 -2.11
C PHE A 122 15.61 -2.22 -2.81
N ARG A 123 15.96 -2.74 -3.98
CA ARG A 123 15.16 -3.65 -4.82
C ARG A 123 14.63 -4.89 -4.11
N ARG A 124 15.24 -5.29 -2.99
CA ARG A 124 14.73 -6.38 -2.13
C ARG A 124 13.26 -6.22 -1.73
N TRP A 125 12.73 -4.99 -1.73
CA TRP A 125 11.34 -4.67 -1.40
C TRP A 125 10.30 -5.25 -2.36
N TRP A 126 10.69 -5.54 -3.61
CA TRP A 126 9.83 -6.18 -4.61
C TRP A 126 10.56 -7.33 -5.30
N LYS A 127 11.49 -7.99 -4.60
CA LYS A 127 12.24 -9.12 -5.15
C LYS A 127 11.27 -10.26 -5.51
N GLY A 128 11.46 -10.83 -6.71
CA GLY A 128 10.58 -11.88 -7.23
C GLY A 128 9.30 -11.36 -7.89
N VAL A 129 9.08 -10.04 -7.91
CA VAL A 129 7.99 -9.41 -8.65
C VAL A 129 8.55 -8.59 -9.80
N ASN A 130 8.10 -8.88 -11.01
CA ASN A 130 8.32 -8.01 -12.15
C ASN A 130 7.19 -6.98 -12.23
N ILE A 131 7.46 -5.76 -11.75
CA ILE A 131 6.43 -4.72 -11.68
C ILE A 131 5.97 -4.24 -13.08
N PHE A 132 6.77 -4.48 -14.13
CA PHE A 132 6.43 -4.11 -15.50
C PHE A 132 5.52 -5.10 -16.22
N GLU A 133 5.25 -6.26 -15.62
CA GLU A 133 4.21 -7.19 -16.12
C GLU A 133 2.80 -6.77 -15.66
N LYS A 134 2.73 -5.97 -14.60
CA LYS A 134 1.48 -5.49 -13.99
C LYS A 134 0.82 -4.48 -14.90
N ALA A 135 -0.51 -4.36 -14.83
CA ALA A 135 -1.28 -3.28 -15.44
C ALA A 135 -1.18 -2.00 -14.62
N TYR A 136 -1.23 -2.13 -13.31
CA TYR A 136 -1.29 -0.99 -12.41
C TYR A 136 -0.42 -1.21 -11.19
N ILE A 137 0.33 -0.16 -10.82
CA ILE A 137 1.11 -0.13 -9.59
C ILE A 137 0.58 1.00 -8.72
N PHE A 138 0.07 0.66 -7.54
CA PHE A 138 -0.38 1.62 -6.54
C PHE A 138 0.75 1.96 -5.59
N LEU A 139 0.97 3.27 -5.42
CA LEU A 139 2.00 3.80 -4.55
C LEU A 139 1.40 4.90 -3.65
N PRO A 140 1.05 4.56 -2.40
CA PRO A 140 0.66 5.55 -1.41
C PRO A 140 1.83 6.48 -1.10
N ILE A 141 1.55 7.78 -1.01
CA ILE A 141 2.51 8.82 -0.64
C ILE A 141 2.09 9.41 0.69
N ASN A 142 2.98 9.38 1.68
CA ASN A 142 2.81 10.03 2.97
C ASN A 142 3.96 11.01 3.21
N GLU A 143 3.67 12.30 3.14
CA GLU A 143 4.63 13.34 3.52
C GLU A 143 3.90 14.44 4.30
N ASN A 144 4.54 15.01 5.32
CA ASN A 144 4.00 16.14 6.09
C ASN A 144 2.57 15.91 6.64
N LEU A 145 2.30 14.70 7.17
CA LEU A 145 0.99 14.29 7.70
C LEU A 145 -0.14 14.27 6.65
N HIS A 146 0.20 14.23 5.37
CA HIS A 146 -0.75 14.20 4.28
C HIS A 146 -0.60 12.95 3.41
N TRP A 147 -1.73 12.36 3.05
CA TRP A 147 -1.80 11.19 2.17
C TRP A 147 -2.26 11.59 0.76
N SER A 148 -1.56 11.07 -0.24
CA SER A 148 -1.99 11.10 -1.64
C SER A 148 -1.65 9.76 -2.31
N LEU A 149 -2.07 9.58 -3.56
CA LEU A 149 -1.88 8.35 -4.29
C LEU A 149 -1.20 8.59 -5.63
N VAL A 150 -0.19 7.77 -5.92
CA VAL A 150 0.31 7.56 -7.28
C VAL A 150 -0.23 6.24 -7.83
N ILE A 151 -0.70 6.27 -9.08
CA ILE A 151 -1.03 5.07 -9.86
C ILE A 151 -0.17 5.08 -11.12
N ILE A 152 0.66 4.06 -11.30
CA ILE A 152 1.47 3.87 -12.51
C ILE A 152 0.71 2.90 -13.41
N CYS A 153 0.28 3.38 -14.57
CA CYS A 153 -0.42 2.60 -15.58
C CYS A 153 0.59 2.11 -16.62
N ILE A 154 0.74 0.80 -16.73
CA ILE A 154 1.67 0.14 -17.64
C ILE A 154 0.91 -0.26 -18.92
N PRO A 155 1.28 0.29 -20.09
CA PRO A 155 0.61 -0.03 -21.35
C PRO A 155 0.83 -1.49 -21.77
N ASN A 156 0.02 -1.94 -22.73
CA ASN A 156 0.21 -3.21 -23.41
C ASN A 156 1.27 -3.13 -24.51
N LYS A 157 1.70 -4.30 -25.00
CA LYS A 157 2.83 -4.41 -25.93
C LYS A 157 2.52 -3.79 -27.28
N GLU A 158 1.26 -3.85 -27.68
CA GLU A 158 0.76 -3.29 -28.93
C GLU A 158 0.51 -1.78 -28.84
N ASP A 159 0.56 -1.20 -27.64
CA ASP A 159 0.38 0.24 -27.44
C ASP A 159 1.75 0.94 -27.52
N GLU A 160 1.88 1.85 -28.49
CA GLU A 160 3.12 2.61 -28.69
C GLU A 160 3.34 3.73 -27.63
N SER A 161 2.36 3.96 -26.75
CA SER A 161 2.49 4.91 -25.64
C SER A 161 3.37 4.36 -24.51
N GLY A 162 3.98 5.25 -23.73
CA GLY A 162 4.71 4.86 -22.53
C GLY A 162 3.82 4.82 -21.29
N PRO A 163 4.39 4.47 -20.13
CA PRO A 163 3.65 4.46 -18.86
C PRO A 163 3.01 5.82 -18.54
N ILE A 164 1.84 5.78 -17.93
CA ILE A 164 1.15 6.99 -17.43
C ILE A 164 1.23 6.99 -15.91
N ILE A 165 1.82 8.04 -15.33
CA ILE A 165 1.85 8.26 -13.88
C ILE A 165 0.73 9.22 -13.52
N LEU A 166 -0.25 8.71 -12.77
CA LEU A 166 -1.37 9.47 -12.24
C LEU A 166 -1.04 9.89 -10.81
N HIS A 167 -1.30 11.14 -10.45
CA HIS A 167 -1.24 11.62 -9.06
C HIS A 167 -2.61 12.13 -8.63
N LEU A 168 -3.16 11.54 -7.57
CA LEU A 168 -4.46 11.82 -7.00
C LEU A 168 -4.27 12.38 -5.59
N ASP A 169 -4.73 13.60 -5.37
CA ASP A 169 -4.58 14.33 -4.10
C ASP A 169 -5.90 15.04 -3.77
N SER A 170 -6.51 14.69 -2.62
CA SER A 170 -7.81 15.18 -2.16
C SER A 170 -7.75 16.57 -1.52
N LEU A 171 -6.55 17.10 -1.24
CA LEU A 171 -6.32 18.46 -0.74
C LEU A 171 -5.37 19.28 -1.63
N GLY A 172 -4.63 18.64 -2.54
CA GLY A 172 -3.65 19.27 -3.42
C GLY A 172 -2.43 19.83 -2.66
N LEU A 173 -2.08 19.26 -1.51
CA LEU A 173 -0.97 19.74 -0.67
C LEU A 173 0.40 19.24 -1.16
N HIS A 174 0.45 18.10 -1.86
CA HIS A 174 1.72 17.59 -2.37
C HIS A 174 2.16 18.28 -3.67
N THR A 175 3.47 18.47 -3.80
CA THR A 175 4.07 18.96 -5.06
C THR A 175 4.16 17.83 -6.08
N SER A 176 3.14 17.71 -6.92
CA SER A 176 3.04 16.66 -7.97
C SER A 176 4.31 16.52 -8.82
N LYS A 177 4.96 17.65 -9.18
CA LYS A 177 6.19 17.65 -9.97
C LYS A 177 7.35 16.90 -9.29
N LEU A 178 7.49 17.03 -7.96
CA LEU A 178 8.53 16.34 -7.22
C LEU A 178 8.24 14.83 -7.17
N ILE A 179 6.99 14.48 -6.87
CA ILE A 179 6.55 13.07 -6.87
C ILE A 179 6.77 12.42 -8.24
N PHE A 180 6.40 13.10 -9.34
CA PHE A 180 6.64 12.58 -10.69
C PHE A 180 8.13 12.36 -10.98
N ASN A 181 9.01 13.30 -10.60
CA ASN A 181 10.45 13.13 -10.76
C ASN A 181 10.99 11.93 -9.98
N ASP A 182 10.51 11.73 -8.75
CA ASP A 182 10.93 10.65 -7.86
C ASP A 182 10.48 9.28 -8.42
N VAL A 183 9.21 9.16 -8.80
CA VAL A 183 8.64 7.93 -9.38
C VAL A 183 9.27 7.62 -10.74
N LYS A 184 9.51 8.62 -11.57
CA LYS A 184 10.19 8.47 -12.86
C LYS A 184 11.62 7.98 -12.69
N SER A 185 12.35 8.52 -11.71
CA SER A 185 13.70 8.05 -11.38
C SER A 185 13.68 6.59 -10.94
N PHE A 186 12.71 6.21 -10.09
CA PHE A 186 12.50 4.82 -9.68
C PHE A 186 12.27 3.87 -10.88
N LEU A 187 11.35 4.21 -11.79
CA LEU A 187 11.07 3.37 -12.97
C LEU A 187 12.28 3.25 -13.91
N ILE A 188 13.06 4.32 -14.07
CA ILE A 188 14.27 4.31 -14.89
C ILE A 188 15.34 3.39 -14.29
N GLU A 189 15.56 3.45 -12.97
CA GLU A 189 16.53 2.58 -12.31
C GLU A 189 16.09 1.10 -12.32
N GLU A 190 14.79 0.82 -12.15
CA GLU A 190 14.28 -0.55 -12.27
C GLU A 190 14.47 -1.09 -13.68
N TRP A 191 14.21 -0.27 -14.70
CA TRP A 191 14.41 -0.64 -16.08
C TRP A 191 15.89 -0.96 -16.40
N LYS A 192 16.81 -0.12 -15.91
CA LYS A 192 18.25 -0.37 -16.05
C LYS A 192 18.67 -1.67 -15.38
N PHE A 193 18.14 -1.95 -14.19
CA PHE A 193 18.45 -3.17 -13.44
C PHE A 193 18.03 -4.42 -14.23
N ILE A 194 16.76 -4.46 -14.65
CA ILE A 194 16.18 -5.62 -15.35
C ILE A 194 16.92 -5.91 -16.67
N ARG A 195 17.33 -4.88 -17.42
CA ARG A 195 18.11 -5.06 -18.66
C ARG A 195 19.49 -5.67 -18.44
N LYS A 196 20.12 -5.46 -17.29
CA LYS A 196 21.47 -5.96 -17.02
C LYS A 196 21.49 -7.45 -16.67
N GLU A 197 20.39 -8.00 -16.17
CA GLU A 197 20.33 -9.40 -15.77
C GLU A 197 20.03 -10.37 -16.93
N ASP A 198 19.85 -9.90 -18.18
CA ASP A 198 19.54 -10.72 -19.38
C ASP A 198 18.25 -11.58 -19.23
N VAL A 199 17.36 -11.21 -18.30
CA VAL A 199 16.15 -11.97 -17.94
C VAL A 199 14.98 -11.74 -18.90
N VAL A 200 15.10 -10.89 -19.93
CA VAL A 200 13.93 -10.38 -20.66
C VAL A 200 13.90 -10.77 -22.13
N HIS A 201 13.00 -11.68 -22.48
CA HIS A 201 12.53 -11.84 -23.87
C HIS A 201 11.04 -11.47 -24.07
N GLU A 202 10.24 -11.31 -23.00
CA GLU A 202 8.78 -11.15 -23.16
C GLU A 202 8.14 -10.15 -22.17
N LEU A 203 8.63 -8.90 -22.11
CA LEU A 203 7.88 -7.85 -21.41
C LEU A 203 6.70 -7.32 -22.26
N PRO A 204 5.62 -6.84 -21.62
CA PRO A 204 4.45 -6.32 -22.31
C PRO A 204 4.66 -4.88 -22.84
N ILE A 205 5.89 -4.39 -22.98
CA ILE A 205 6.16 -3.05 -23.54
C ILE A 205 7.26 -3.22 -24.60
N ALA A 206 7.05 -2.62 -25.78
CA ALA A 206 7.99 -2.72 -26.89
C ALA A 206 9.36 -2.08 -26.58
N ASP A 207 10.45 -2.70 -27.05
CA ASP A 207 11.83 -2.31 -26.74
C ASP A 207 12.13 -0.82 -27.09
N ASN A 208 11.53 -0.31 -28.16
CA ASN A 208 11.68 1.07 -28.61
C ASN A 208 11.07 2.13 -27.66
N ILE A 209 10.10 1.73 -26.83
CA ILE A 209 9.49 2.59 -25.80
C ILE A 209 10.44 2.71 -24.61
N TRP A 210 10.97 1.57 -24.20
CA TRP A 210 11.88 1.44 -23.06
C TRP A 210 13.24 2.11 -23.25
N ASP A 211 13.82 2.02 -24.45
CA ASP A 211 15.07 2.72 -24.78
C ASP A 211 14.94 4.25 -24.64
N LYS A 212 13.70 4.75 -24.63
CA LYS A 212 13.35 6.17 -24.48
C LYS A 212 12.39 6.41 -23.31
N LEU A 213 12.36 5.52 -22.30
CA LEU A 213 11.41 5.57 -21.19
C LEU A 213 11.32 6.95 -20.54
N SER A 214 12.48 7.58 -20.30
CA SER A 214 12.56 8.91 -19.68
C SER A 214 11.81 10.00 -20.46
N ARG A 215 11.57 9.83 -21.76
CA ARG A 215 10.85 10.78 -22.63
C ARG A 215 9.43 10.33 -22.98
N ARG A 216 9.04 9.10 -22.61
CA ARG A 216 7.75 8.50 -22.97
C ARG A 216 6.78 8.32 -21.80
N ILE A 217 7.23 8.59 -20.58
CA ILE A 217 6.35 8.63 -19.41
C ILE A 217 5.46 9.87 -19.49
N ASP A 218 4.15 9.67 -19.45
CA ASP A 218 3.16 10.73 -19.34
C ASP A 218 2.80 10.99 -17.87
N GLU A 219 2.82 12.25 -17.46
CA GLU A 219 2.54 12.67 -16.08
C GLU A 219 1.18 13.36 -16.04
N LYS A 220 0.28 12.94 -15.15
CA LYS A 220 -1.08 13.48 -15.03
C LYS A 220 -1.47 13.71 -13.59
N VAL A 221 -1.70 14.98 -13.24
CA VAL A 221 -2.43 15.34 -12.01
C VAL A 221 -3.91 15.14 -12.28
N ILE A 222 -4.55 14.29 -11.48
CA ILE A 222 -5.94 13.91 -11.68
C ILE A 222 -6.83 14.77 -10.82
N GLU A 223 -7.85 15.35 -11.45
CA GLU A 223 -8.90 16.06 -10.73
C GLU A 223 -9.81 15.04 -10.06
N VAL A 224 -9.87 15.09 -8.73
CA VAL A 224 -10.64 14.16 -7.89
C VAL A 224 -11.61 14.93 -6.99
N PRO A 225 -12.68 14.29 -6.48
CA PRO A 225 -13.48 14.87 -5.41
C PRO A 225 -12.57 15.29 -4.25
N GLN A 226 -12.67 16.55 -3.84
CA GLN A 226 -11.84 17.11 -2.77
C GLN A 226 -12.52 16.90 -1.43
N GLN A 227 -11.73 16.59 -0.40
CA GLN A 227 -12.23 16.55 0.97
C GLN A 227 -12.47 17.97 1.49
N ARG A 228 -13.29 18.09 2.55
CA ARG A 228 -13.60 19.38 3.20
C ARG A 228 -13.08 19.49 4.63
N ASN A 229 -12.34 18.49 5.08
CA ASN A 229 -11.71 18.41 6.39
C ASN A 229 -10.21 18.12 6.22
N GLU A 230 -9.45 18.11 7.30
CA GLU A 230 -7.99 17.93 7.26
C GLU A 230 -7.55 16.47 7.48
N TYR A 231 -8.44 15.61 7.98
CA TYR A 231 -8.08 14.30 8.55
C TYR A 231 -8.45 13.08 7.68
N ASP A 232 -9.24 13.26 6.63
CA ASP A 232 -9.73 12.14 5.80
C ASP A 232 -8.83 11.80 4.60
N CYS A 233 -7.67 12.43 4.42
CA CYS A 233 -6.83 12.20 3.22
C CYS A 233 -6.44 10.73 3.04
N GLY A 234 -6.18 10.00 4.13
CA GLY A 234 -5.95 8.55 4.09
C GLY A 234 -7.17 7.77 3.59
N LEU A 235 -8.38 8.14 4.00
CA LEU A 235 -9.62 7.50 3.52
C LEU A 235 -9.86 7.78 2.04
N PHE A 236 -9.58 9.00 1.58
CA PHE A 236 -9.66 9.35 0.16
C PHE A 236 -8.69 8.50 -0.67
N VAL A 237 -7.45 8.33 -0.21
CA VAL A 237 -6.47 7.44 -0.88
C VAL A 237 -6.97 6.00 -0.98
N LEU A 238 -7.48 5.43 0.12
CA LEU A 238 -8.04 4.07 0.11
C LEU A 238 -9.28 3.96 -0.79
N PHE A 239 -10.12 4.99 -0.83
CA PHE A 239 -11.29 5.02 -1.69
C PHE A 239 -10.93 5.18 -3.16
N PHE A 240 -9.91 5.99 -3.49
CA PHE A 240 -9.37 6.09 -4.84
C PHE A 240 -8.91 4.73 -5.36
N MET A 241 -8.19 3.95 -4.54
CA MET A 241 -7.77 2.60 -4.91
C MET A 241 -8.99 1.70 -5.14
N GLN A 242 -9.94 1.68 -4.20
CA GLN A 242 -11.12 0.82 -4.29
C GLN A 242 -11.92 1.13 -5.58
N ARG A 243 -12.25 2.40 -5.82
CA ARG A 243 -13.01 2.82 -7.01
C ARG A 243 -12.25 2.55 -8.29
N PHE A 244 -10.95 2.83 -8.32
CA PHE A 244 -10.13 2.56 -9.50
C PHE A 244 -10.11 1.06 -9.84
N ILE A 245 -9.97 0.17 -8.85
CA ILE A 245 -9.99 -1.29 -9.09
C ILE A 245 -11.34 -1.74 -9.67
N GLU A 246 -12.45 -1.15 -9.21
CA GLU A 246 -13.81 -1.44 -9.68
C GLU A 246 -14.05 -0.97 -11.13
N GLU A 247 -13.50 0.18 -11.52
CA GLU A 247 -13.89 0.89 -12.76
C GLU A 247 -12.81 0.91 -13.85
N ALA A 248 -11.52 0.73 -13.51
CA ALA A 248 -10.44 0.84 -14.47
C ALA A 248 -10.64 -0.12 -15.64
N PRO A 249 -10.17 0.19 -16.86
CA PRO A 249 -10.09 -0.79 -17.93
C PRO A 249 -9.06 -1.90 -17.60
N GLU A 250 -8.86 -2.87 -18.49
CA GLU A 250 -7.77 -3.83 -18.33
C GLU A 250 -6.41 -3.14 -18.35
N ARG A 251 -6.25 -2.18 -19.27
CA ARG A 251 -5.06 -1.34 -19.43
C ARG A 251 -5.52 0.07 -19.77
N LEU A 252 -5.13 1.03 -18.94
CA LEU A 252 -5.58 2.41 -19.06
C LEU A 252 -4.84 3.12 -20.19
N LYS A 253 -5.60 3.78 -21.06
CA LYS A 253 -5.10 4.64 -22.14
C LYS A 253 -5.47 6.09 -21.85
N LYS A 254 -4.82 7.02 -22.56
CA LYS A 254 -5.07 8.47 -22.42
C LYS A 254 -6.53 8.87 -22.58
N LYS A 255 -7.26 8.17 -23.45
CA LYS A 255 -8.69 8.43 -23.70
C LYS A 255 -9.59 8.04 -22.53
N ASP A 256 -9.14 7.13 -21.66
CA ASP A 256 -9.92 6.62 -20.53
C ASP A 256 -9.75 7.52 -19.29
N LEU A 257 -8.95 8.59 -19.35
CA LEU A 257 -8.74 9.53 -18.25
C LEU A 257 -10.00 10.34 -17.89
N ASP A 258 -11.03 10.32 -18.74
CA ASP A 258 -12.33 10.93 -18.50
C ASP A 258 -13.18 10.15 -17.47
N MET A 259 -12.76 8.94 -17.09
CA MET A 259 -13.37 8.21 -15.97
C MET A 259 -13.20 8.95 -14.63
N PHE A 260 -12.19 9.80 -14.52
CA PHE A 260 -11.93 10.62 -13.33
C PHE A 260 -12.66 11.97 -13.40
N GLY A 261 -12.75 12.64 -12.26
CA GLY A 261 -13.20 14.04 -12.20
C GLY A 261 -13.76 14.43 -10.85
N LYS A 262 -14.13 15.71 -10.70
CA LYS A 262 -14.77 16.26 -9.47
C LYS A 262 -16.03 15.52 -9.01
N LYS A 263 -16.69 14.81 -9.91
CA LYS A 263 -17.93 14.06 -9.67
C LYS A 263 -17.72 12.55 -9.69
N TRP A 264 -16.47 12.08 -9.68
CA TRP A 264 -16.14 10.65 -9.72
C TRP A 264 -16.86 9.86 -8.61
N PHE A 265 -16.98 10.46 -7.44
CA PHE A 265 -17.79 9.99 -6.32
C PHE A 265 -18.16 11.14 -5.39
N LYS A 266 -19.08 10.91 -4.45
CA LYS A 266 -19.42 11.89 -3.41
C LYS A 266 -18.42 11.80 -2.24
N PRO A 267 -17.85 12.92 -1.75
CA PRO A 267 -16.90 12.92 -0.62
C PRO A 267 -17.31 12.08 0.58
N GLU A 268 -18.62 12.03 0.88
CA GLU A 268 -19.17 11.25 1.99
C GLU A 268 -18.97 9.73 1.81
N GLU A 269 -18.88 9.25 0.58
CA GLU A 269 -18.56 7.84 0.29
C GLU A 269 -17.15 7.49 0.79
N ALA A 270 -16.16 8.35 0.50
CA ALA A 270 -14.79 8.17 0.97
C ALA A 270 -14.72 8.29 2.50
N SER A 271 -15.31 9.33 3.10
CA SER A 271 -15.35 9.48 4.57
C SER A 271 -16.05 8.30 5.26
N SER A 272 -17.06 7.69 4.62
CA SER A 272 -17.75 6.52 5.18
C SER A 272 -16.87 5.28 5.34
N LEU A 273 -15.73 5.21 4.61
CA LEU A 273 -14.77 4.12 4.77
C LEU A 273 -14.27 4.00 6.20
N ARG A 274 -14.20 5.08 6.98
CA ARG A 274 -13.75 5.03 8.38
C ARG A 274 -14.53 4.00 9.19
N ARG A 275 -15.85 4.09 9.10
CA ARG A 275 -16.78 3.16 9.77
C ARG A 275 -16.70 1.76 9.15
N LYS A 276 -16.56 1.65 7.82
CA LYS A 276 -16.40 0.36 7.14
C LYS A 276 -15.15 -0.37 7.63
N ILE A 277 -14.00 0.30 7.66
CA ILE A 277 -12.72 -0.26 8.14
C ILE A 277 -12.84 -0.66 9.60
N SER A 278 -13.44 0.19 10.46
CA SER A 278 -13.66 -0.14 11.86
C SER A 278 -14.51 -1.41 12.02
N ASN A 279 -15.59 -1.54 11.26
CA ASN A 279 -16.44 -2.73 11.32
C ASN A 279 -15.70 -3.99 10.87
N ILE A 280 -14.96 -3.92 9.75
CA ILE A 280 -14.17 -5.06 9.25
C ILE A 280 -13.17 -5.50 10.32
N LEU A 281 -12.41 -4.57 10.91
CA LEU A 281 -11.43 -4.92 11.96
C LEU A 281 -12.11 -5.55 13.17
N ARG A 282 -13.23 -5.00 13.66
CA ARG A 282 -13.97 -5.59 14.78
C ARG A 282 -14.42 -7.03 14.50
N GLU A 283 -14.85 -7.31 13.26
CA GLU A 283 -15.21 -8.67 12.84
C GLU A 283 -13.97 -9.59 12.81
N GLU A 284 -12.85 -9.14 12.24
CA GLU A 284 -11.61 -9.92 12.20
C GLU A 284 -11.07 -10.21 13.61
N PHE A 285 -11.08 -9.23 14.53
CA PHE A 285 -10.72 -9.43 15.94
C PHE A 285 -11.65 -10.43 16.64
N LYS A 286 -12.96 -10.33 16.42
CA LYS A 286 -13.94 -11.27 16.98
C LYS A 286 -13.69 -12.68 16.47
N ASN A 287 -13.50 -12.84 15.16
CA ASN A 287 -13.23 -14.14 14.54
C ASN A 287 -11.94 -14.79 15.09
N ALA A 288 -10.91 -13.98 15.35
CA ALA A 288 -9.67 -14.44 15.96
C ALA A 288 -9.89 -14.99 17.38
N SER A 289 -10.66 -14.28 18.20
CA SER A 289 -10.98 -14.67 19.58
C SER A 289 -11.86 -15.93 19.67
N GLU A 290 -12.75 -16.14 18.69
CA GLU A 290 -13.58 -17.36 18.63
C GLU A 290 -12.82 -18.57 18.07
N GLY A 291 -11.80 -18.32 17.22
CA GLY A 291 -10.93 -19.36 16.67
C GLY A 291 -10.01 -20.00 17.71
N THR A 292 -9.51 -19.22 18.67
CA THR A 292 -8.68 -19.72 19.79
C THR A 292 -9.48 -20.57 20.77
N CYS A 293 -10.76 -20.25 21.03
CA CYS A 293 -11.61 -21.07 21.91
C CYS A 293 -11.91 -22.49 21.38
N LYS A 294 -11.71 -22.76 20.09
CA LYS A 294 -11.96 -24.08 19.48
C LYS A 294 -10.72 -24.98 19.40
N LEU A 295 -9.54 -24.44 19.74
CA LEU A 295 -8.25 -25.15 19.63
C LEU A 295 -7.70 -25.67 20.96
N ASN A 296 -8.42 -25.46 22.08
CA ASN A 296 -8.08 -26.04 23.37
C ASN A 296 -9.09 -27.15 23.77
N PRO A 297 -8.80 -28.44 23.49
CA PRO A 297 -9.38 -29.56 24.22
C PRO A 297 -8.78 -29.71 25.63
#